data_AF-A0A7Y6X7C4-F1
#
_entry.id   AF-A0A7Y6X7C4-F1
#
_cell.length_a   1.000
_cell.length_b   1.000
_cell.length_c   1.000
_cell.angle_alpha   90.00
_cell.angle_beta   90.00
_cell.angle_gamma   90.00
#
_symmetry.space_group_name_H-M   'P 1'
#
loop_
_entity.id
_entity.type
_entity.pdbx_description
1 polymer ?
#
loop_
_entity_poly.entity_id
_entity_poly.type
_entity_poly.pdbx_seq_one_letter_code
_entity_poly.pdbx_strand_id
1 'polypeptide(L)'
;MSSDETPPYWLLISVLFSSQPLTPSLAMTLHQTAYELHERGEGARDVAGDMLSGKVRNLRKDVALGGIAGPAFEADIETERGSGVVRFILTRQGLAMMRQQPATPPRPKYLN
;
A
#
# COMPACT_ATOMS: atom_id res chain seq x y z
N MET A 1 11.76 -11.37 -24.35
CA MET A 1 11.29 -12.06 -23.13
C MET A 1 11.06 -10.98 -22.10
N SER A 2 9.85 -10.44 -22.03
CA SER A 2 9.51 -9.32 -21.13
C SER A 2 8.69 -9.91 -19.99
N SER A 3 9.37 -10.24 -18.90
CA SER A 3 8.71 -10.71 -17.68
C SER A 3 8.07 -9.51 -17.00
N ASP A 4 6.80 -9.65 -16.62
CA ASP A 4 6.04 -8.78 -15.70
C ASP A 4 6.77 -8.63 -14.35
N GLU A 5 7.86 -7.86 -14.28
CA GLU A 5 8.53 -7.55 -13.01
C GLU A 5 7.70 -6.51 -12.25
N THR A 6 6.62 -6.99 -11.62
CA THR A 6 6.01 -6.25 -10.52
C THR A 6 7.10 -6.07 -9.46
N PRO A 7 7.44 -4.84 -9.07
CA PRO A 7 8.48 -4.61 -8.09
C PRO A 7 8.17 -5.39 -6.81
N PRO A 8 9.17 -6.02 -6.20
CA PRO A 8 8.95 -6.73 -4.95
C PRO A 8 8.33 -5.80 -3.90
N TYR A 9 7.18 -6.19 -3.32
CA TYR A 9 6.38 -5.32 -2.46
C TYR A 9 7.14 -4.80 -1.22
N TRP A 10 8.15 -5.54 -0.76
CA TRP A 10 9.03 -5.12 0.34
C TRP A 10 9.90 -3.90 -0.01
N LEU A 11 10.06 -3.57 -1.29
CA LEU A 11 10.67 -2.33 -1.74
C LEU A 11 9.69 -1.15 -1.74
N LEU A 12 8.38 -1.42 -1.65
CA LEU A 12 7.34 -0.38 -1.70
C LEU A 12 6.96 0.07 -0.29
N ILE A 13 6.68 -0.89 0.58
CA ILE A 13 6.38 -0.65 1.99
C ILE A 13 7.31 -1.47 2.90
N SER A 14 7.70 -0.86 4.01
CA SER A 14 8.39 -1.56 5.09
C SER A 14 7.42 -1.79 6.23
N VAL A 15 7.14 -3.06 6.54
CA VAL A 15 6.16 -3.43 7.57
C VAL A 15 6.84 -3.51 8.93
N LEU A 16 6.36 -2.69 9.86
CA LEU A 16 6.85 -2.60 11.24
C LEU A 16 6.13 -3.60 12.15
N PHE A 17 4.85 -3.83 11.86
CA PHE A 17 4.01 -4.75 12.60
C PHE A 17 2.87 -5.24 11.70
N SER A 18 2.52 -6.51 11.81
CA SER A 18 1.28 -7.04 11.24
C SER A 18 0.72 -8.14 12.11
N SER A 19 -0.58 -8.07 12.42
CA SER A 19 -1.28 -9.13 13.15
C SER A 19 -1.88 -10.20 12.23
N GLN A 20 -1.73 -10.07 10.91
CA GLN A 20 -2.21 -11.01 9.90
C GLN A 20 -1.10 -11.25 8.87
N PRO A 21 -1.08 -12.38 8.15
CA PRO A 21 -0.14 -12.57 7.06
C PRO A 21 -0.30 -11.48 6.00
N LEU A 22 0.80 -10.80 5.67
CA LEU A 22 0.82 -9.78 4.63
C LEU A 22 0.95 -10.44 3.25
N THR A 23 -0.16 -10.61 2.55
CA THR A 23 -0.15 -11.11 1.17
C THR A 23 0.38 -10.05 0.21
N PRO A 24 0.92 -10.43 -0.96
CA PRO A 24 1.36 -9.46 -1.97
C PRO A 24 0.23 -8.51 -2.42
N SER A 25 -0.99 -9.01 -2.59
CA SER A 25 -2.15 -8.19 -2.96
C SER A 25 -2.47 -7.16 -1.89
N LEU A 26 -2.46 -7.55 -0.61
CA LEU A 26 -2.66 -6.63 0.51
C LEU A 26 -1.56 -5.57 0.56
N ALA A 27 -0.29 -5.96 0.40
CA ALA A 27 0.83 -5.03 0.41
C ALA A 27 0.71 -3.97 -0.71
N MET A 28 0.29 -4.38 -1.92
CA MET A 28 0.05 -3.46 -3.04
C MET A 28 -1.11 -2.51 -2.77
N THR A 29 -2.22 -3.00 -2.24
CA THR A 29 -3.38 -2.15 -1.89
C THR A 29 -3.02 -1.12 -0.81
N LEU A 30 -2.25 -1.53 0.20
CA LEU A 30 -1.77 -0.64 1.26
C LEU A 30 -0.79 0.41 0.71
N HIS A 31 0.13 0.00 -0.17
CA HIS A 31 1.06 0.90 -0.85
C HIS A 31 0.32 1.98 -1.66
N GLN A 32 -0.61 1.57 -2.53
CA GLN A 32 -1.40 2.48 -3.35
C GLN A 32 -2.20 3.47 -2.49
N THR A 33 -2.90 2.96 -1.47
CA THR A 33 -3.71 3.79 -0.58
C THR A 33 -2.86 4.79 0.20
N ALA A 34 -1.73 4.34 0.75
CA ALA A 34 -0.81 5.20 1.48
C ALA A 34 -0.19 6.27 0.58
N TYR A 35 0.15 5.93 -0.66
CA TYR A 35 0.62 6.89 -1.66
C TYR A 35 -0.43 7.97 -1.93
N GLU A 36 -1.68 7.59 -2.19
CA GLU A 36 -2.76 8.54 -2.43
C GLU A 36 -3.04 9.45 -1.23
N LEU A 37 -3.04 8.88 -0.01
CA LEU A 37 -3.17 9.65 1.24
C LEU A 37 -2.02 10.63 1.43
N HIS A 38 -0.79 10.22 1.11
CA HIS A 38 0.39 11.06 1.22
C HIS A 38 0.32 12.23 0.23
N GLU A 39 0.09 11.94 -1.05
CA GLU A 39 0.06 12.95 -2.12
C GLU A 39 -1.09 13.96 -1.93
N ARG A 40 -2.24 13.52 -1.39
CA ARG A 40 -3.40 14.40 -1.12
C ARG A 40 -3.34 15.10 0.23
N GLY A 41 -2.40 14.73 1.12
CA GLY A 41 -2.36 15.23 2.49
C GLY A 41 -3.54 14.77 3.36
N GLU A 42 -4.21 13.69 2.97
CA GLU A 42 -5.40 13.17 3.66
C GLU A 42 -5.02 12.38 4.92
N GLY A 43 -5.91 12.40 5.92
CA GLY A 43 -5.68 11.75 7.21
C GLY A 43 -6.03 10.27 7.22
N ALA A 44 -7.04 9.84 6.47
CA ALA A 44 -7.46 8.45 6.41
C ALA A 44 -8.33 8.16 5.19
N ARG A 45 -8.36 6.90 4.76
CA ARG A 45 -9.18 6.45 3.64
C ARG A 45 -9.61 5.00 3.84
N ASP A 46 -10.85 4.72 3.44
CA ASP A 46 -11.36 3.35 3.43
C ASP A 46 -10.74 2.57 2.26
N VAL A 47 -10.47 1.31 2.51
CA VAL A 47 -9.91 0.38 1.53
C VAL A 47 -10.92 -0.74 1.33
N ALA A 48 -11.32 -0.92 0.07
CA ALA A 48 -12.16 -2.03 -0.35
C ALA A 48 -11.51 -2.69 -1.57
N GLY A 49 -11.26 -4.00 -1.47
CA GLY A 49 -10.83 -4.86 -2.56
C GLY A 49 -11.50 -6.22 -2.44
N ASP A 50 -11.24 -7.12 -3.40
CA ASP A 50 -12.02 -8.36 -3.59
C ASP A 50 -12.17 -9.25 -2.33
N MET A 51 -11.22 -9.22 -1.39
CA MET A 51 -11.27 -10.00 -0.13
C MET A 51 -10.78 -9.19 1.10
N LEU A 52 -10.83 -7.86 1.02
CA LEU A 52 -10.28 -6.96 2.04
C LEU A 52 -11.16 -5.72 2.18
N SER A 53 -11.71 -5.50 3.38
CA SER A 53 -12.25 -4.21 3.81
C SER A 53 -11.34 -3.62 4.89
N GLY A 54 -11.34 -2.30 5.04
CA GLY A 54 -10.55 -1.68 6.10
C GLY A 54 -10.41 -0.18 5.96
N LYS A 55 -9.52 0.37 6.78
CA LYS A 55 -9.21 1.80 6.82
C LYS A 55 -7.74 2.02 7.02
N VAL A 56 -7.13 2.80 6.14
CA VAL A 56 -5.74 3.25 6.27
C VAL A 56 -5.73 4.65 6.84
N ARG A 57 -4.86 4.88 7.83
CA ARG A 57 -4.67 6.15 8.53
C ARG A 57 -3.24 6.62 8.31
N ASN A 58 -3.10 7.85 7.84
CA ASN A 58 -1.83 8.55 7.79
C ASN A 58 -1.49 9.04 9.20
N LEU A 59 -0.39 8.56 9.77
CA LEU A 59 0.02 8.93 11.12
C LEU A 59 0.63 10.33 11.19
N ARG A 60 0.84 10.97 10.03
CA ARG A 60 1.44 12.31 9.87
C ARG A 60 2.79 12.41 10.56
N LYS A 61 3.56 11.34 10.46
CA LYS A 61 4.92 11.21 11.01
C LYS A 61 5.81 10.56 9.97
N ASP A 62 7.02 11.07 9.85
CA ASP A 62 8.11 10.36 9.17
C ASP A 62 8.85 9.50 10.19
N VAL A 63 9.14 8.27 9.79
CA VAL A 63 9.88 7.30 10.60
C VAL A 63 11.13 6.89 9.84
N ALA A 64 12.23 6.72 10.57
CA ALA A 64 13.46 6.14 10.05
C ALA A 64 13.84 4.91 10.89
N LEU A 65 14.07 3.78 10.22
CA LEU A 65 14.52 2.53 10.81
C LEU A 65 15.71 2.01 10.01
N GLY A 66 16.91 2.19 10.54
CA GLY A 66 18.15 1.90 9.82
C GLY A 66 18.22 2.68 8.51
N GLY A 67 18.39 1.98 7.38
CA GLY A 67 18.44 2.57 6.04
C GLY A 67 17.08 2.89 5.41
N ILE A 68 15.97 2.58 6.08
CA ILE A 68 14.62 2.78 5.56
C ILE A 68 14.01 4.02 6.21
N ALA A 69 13.44 4.91 5.40
CA ALA A 69 12.74 6.10 5.90
C ALA A 69 11.52 6.46 5.04
N GLY A 70 10.53 7.07 5.66
CA GLY A 70 9.36 7.63 4.97
C GLY A 70 8.15 7.86 5.89
N PRO A 71 7.02 8.30 5.32
CA PRO A 71 5.80 8.53 6.07
C PRO A 71 5.19 7.23 6.60
N ALA A 72 4.68 7.27 7.82
CA ALA A 72 4.14 6.12 8.53
C ALA A 72 2.61 6.06 8.48
N PHE A 73 2.10 4.83 8.38
CA PHE A 73 0.68 4.53 8.25
C PHE A 73 0.28 3.37 9.17
N GLU A 74 -0.99 3.36 9.54
CA GLU A 74 -1.66 2.26 10.23
C GLU A 74 -2.88 1.85 9.43
N ALA A 75 -3.06 0.56 9.19
CA ALA A 75 -4.22 0.02 8.50
C ALA A 75 -4.96 -0.95 9.42
N ASP A 76 -6.23 -0.65 9.67
CA ASP A 76 -7.17 -1.62 10.22
C ASP A 76 -7.74 -2.41 9.03
N ILE A 77 -7.63 -3.73 9.07
CA ILE A 77 -8.03 -4.62 7.98
C ILE A 77 -8.98 -5.71 8.47
N GLU A 78 -9.91 -6.08 7.62
CA GLU A 78 -10.81 -7.21 7.78
C GLU A 78 -10.58 -8.17 6.64
N THR A 79 -10.29 -9.43 7.00
CA THR A 79 -10.04 -10.52 6.05
C THR A 79 -10.92 -11.70 6.44
N GLU A 80 -10.98 -12.74 5.60
CA GLU A 80 -11.66 -14.00 5.92
C GLU A 80 -11.14 -14.67 7.20
N ARG A 81 -9.89 -14.35 7.60
CA ARG A 81 -9.25 -14.86 8.82
C ARG A 81 -9.58 -14.02 10.06
N GLY A 82 -10.36 -12.95 9.89
CA GLY A 82 -10.73 -11.99 10.93
C GLY A 82 -10.07 -10.62 10.75
N SER A 83 -10.25 -9.78 11.76
CA SER A 83 -9.71 -8.43 11.81
C SER A 83 -8.23 -8.40 12.17
N GLY A 84 -7.51 -7.37 11.73
CA GLY A 84 -6.11 -7.18 12.03
C GLY A 84 -5.64 -5.75 11.84
N VAL A 85 -4.40 -5.50 12.25
CA VAL A 85 -3.74 -4.21 12.11
C VAL A 85 -2.37 -4.38 11.46
N VAL A 86 -2.05 -3.46 10.55
CA VAL A 86 -0.74 -3.37 9.89
C VAL A 86 -0.16 -1.98 10.13
N ARG A 87 1.06 -1.91 10.63
CA ARG A 87 1.84 -0.66 10.72
C ARG A 87 2.99 -0.72 9.76
N PHE A 88 3.13 0.30 8.93
CA PHE A 88 4.12 0.30 7.87
C PHE A 88 4.60 1.70 7.52
N ILE A 89 5.76 1.73 6.86
CA ILE A 89 6.37 2.92 6.28
C ILE A 89 6.20 2.82 4.77
N LEU A 90 5.71 3.89 4.14
CA LEU A 90 5.81 4.06 2.70
C LEU A 90 7.24 4.49 2.37
N THR A 91 8.00 3.63 1.71
CA THR A 91 9.43 3.87 1.50
C THR A 91 9.66 4.96 0.45
N ARG A 92 10.86 5.57 0.46
CA ARG A 92 11.28 6.51 -0.59
C ARG A 92 11.26 5.88 -1.99
N GLN A 93 11.66 4.61 -2.12
CA GLN A 93 11.54 3.89 -3.39
C GLN A 93 10.08 3.74 -3.79
N GLY A 94 9.20 3.32 -2.87
CA GLY A 94 7.77 3.19 -3.11
C GLY A 94 7.10 4.50 -3.55
N LEU A 95 7.55 5.65 -3.04
CA LEU A 95 7.12 6.97 -3.52
C LEU A 95 7.60 7.27 -4.95
N ALA A 96 8.86 6.95 -5.25
CA ALA A 96 9.45 7.22 -6.57
C ALA A 96 8.81 6.39 -7.69
N MET A 97 8.43 5.14 -7.42
CA MET A 97 7.85 4.25 -8.43
C MET A 97 6.46 4.70 -8.88
N MET A 98 5.61 5.20 -7.97
CA MET A 98 4.26 5.68 -8.33
C MET A 98 4.26 7.03 -9.05
N ARG A 99 5.28 7.87 -8.83
CA ARG A 99 5.48 9.08 -9.65
C ARG A 99 5.82 8.77 -11.10
N GLN A 100 6.33 7.56 -11.38
CA GLN A 100 6.71 7.12 -12.73
C GLN A 100 5.60 6.35 -13.46
N GLN A 101 4.53 5.95 -12.76
CA GLN A 101 3.41 5.21 -13.36
C GLN A 101 2.28 6.17 -13.72
N PRO A 102 2.01 6.44 -15.02
CA PRO A 102 0.84 7.22 -15.40
C PRO A 102 -0.43 6.45 -15.05
N ALA A 103 -1.34 7.09 -14.30
CA ALA A 103 -2.64 6.54 -13.91
C ALA A 103 -3.45 6.12 -15.14
N THR A 104 -3.34 4.85 -15.54
CA THR A 104 -4.11 4.29 -16.65
C THR A 104 -5.07 3.27 -16.06
N PRO A 105 -6.38 3.55 -15.96
CA PRO A 105 -7.34 2.53 -15.53
C PRO A 105 -7.37 1.40 -16.57
N PRO A 106 -7.41 0.13 -16.16
CA PRO A 106 -7.55 -0.97 -17.10
C PRO A 106 -8.90 -0.83 -17.82
N ARG A 107 -8.88 -0.56 -19.12
CA ARG A 107 -10.09 -0.64 -19.96
C ARG A 107 -10.57 -2.09 -19.97
N PRO A 108 -11.82 -2.39 -19.59
CA PRO A 108 -12.36 -3.74 -19.71
C PRO A 108 -12.39 -4.14 -21.19
N LYS A 109 -11.74 -5.25 -21.49
CA LYS A 109 -11.63 -5.83 -22.84
C LYS A 109 -12.87 -6.67 -23.14
N TYR A 110 -14.02 -6.03 -23.33
CA TYR A 110 -15.20 -6.67 -23.90
C TYR A 110 -15.96 -5.72 -24.82
N LEU A 111 -15.66 -5.80 -26.12
CA LEU A 111 -16.66 -5.71 -27.19
C LEU A 111 -16.00 -6.11 -28.53
N ASN A 112 -16.23 -7.35 -28.96
CA ASN A 112 -16.19 -7.77 -30.37
C ASN A 112 -17.50 -8.51 -30.63
#